data_AF-A0A7S2Q3A4-F1
#
_entry.id   AF-A0A7S2Q3A4-F1
#
_cell.length_a   1.000
_cell.length_b   1.000
_cell.length_c   1.000
_cell.angle_alpha   90.00
_cell.angle_beta   90.00
_cell.angle_gamma   90.00
#
_symmetry.space_group_name_H-M   'P 1'
#
loop_
_entity.id
_entity.type
_entity.pdbx_description
1 polymer ?
#
loop_
_entity_poly.entity_id
_entity_poly.type
_entity_poly.pdbx_seq_one_letter_code
_entity_poly.pdbx_strand_id
1 'polypeptide(L)'
;AGFSNWMSGWSQDKKISCCRSVGKGCTTDTAHTTWLLVPIPKDGPAPVEYDCNAGYAKWRSGWSKSKKNWCCFRLGKGCPYDCNAGLEWLNMWGAEKKSFCCAKEQVGC
;
A
#
# COMPACT_ATOMS: atom_id res chain seq x y z
N ALA A 1 -20.18 -32.95 1.02
CA ALA A 1 -19.85 -32.03 -0.09
C ALA A 1 -18.35 -31.75 -0.09
N GLY A 2 -17.64 -32.14 -1.15
CA GLY A 2 -16.18 -31.98 -1.29
C GLY A 2 -15.76 -30.63 -1.88
N PHE A 3 -14.45 -30.36 -1.86
CA PHE A 3 -13.86 -29.12 -2.38
C PHE A 3 -14.04 -28.95 -3.90
N SER A 4 -14.43 -29.96 -4.67
CA SER A 4 -14.48 -29.86 -6.14
C SER A 4 -15.61 -28.98 -6.70
N ASN A 5 -16.72 -28.82 -5.99
CA ASN A 5 -17.87 -27.98 -6.39
C ASN A 5 -18.24 -26.96 -5.30
N TRP A 6 -17.24 -26.56 -4.53
CA TRP A 6 -17.37 -25.69 -3.36
C TRP A 6 -17.99 -24.32 -3.69
N MET A 7 -17.77 -23.82 -4.90
CA MET A 7 -18.23 -22.50 -5.34
C MET A 7 -19.77 -22.38 -5.34
N SER A 8 -20.48 -23.44 -5.74
CA SER A 8 -21.94 -23.47 -5.76
C SER A 8 -22.55 -24.16 -4.53
N GLY A 9 -21.78 -25.02 -3.86
CA GLY A 9 -22.28 -25.84 -2.75
C GLY A 9 -22.00 -25.30 -1.35
N TRP A 10 -21.14 -24.30 -1.19
CA TRP A 10 -20.82 -23.73 0.13
C TRP A 10 -21.58 -22.43 0.37
N SER A 11 -22.06 -22.25 1.59
CA SER A 11 -22.51 -20.96 2.10
C SER A 11 -21.35 -19.97 2.17
N GLN A 12 -21.66 -18.68 2.13
CA GLN A 12 -20.66 -17.61 2.14
C GLN A 12 -19.76 -17.67 3.38
N ASP A 13 -20.33 -17.92 4.56
CA ASP A 13 -19.57 -18.05 5.80
C ASP A 13 -18.57 -19.21 5.78
N LYS A 14 -18.95 -20.31 5.11
CA LYS A 14 -18.09 -21.48 4.97
C LYS A 14 -16.93 -21.22 4.00
N LYS A 15 -17.18 -20.46 2.93
CA LYS A 15 -16.13 -19.98 2.01
C LYS A 15 -15.14 -19.07 2.74
N ILE A 16 -15.64 -18.10 3.52
CA ILE A 16 -14.81 -17.16 4.29
C ILE A 16 -14.00 -17.88 5.36
N SER A 17 -14.63 -18.76 6.14
CA SER A 17 -13.98 -19.48 7.23
C SER A 17 -12.88 -20.42 6.70
N CYS A 18 -13.15 -21.16 5.61
CA CYS A 18 -12.15 -22.03 5.01
C CYS A 18 -11.00 -21.23 4.37
N CYS A 19 -11.28 -20.08 3.76
CA CYS A 19 -10.27 -19.18 3.23
C CYS A 19 -9.33 -18.66 4.33
N ARG A 20 -9.86 -18.27 5.49
CA ARG A 20 -9.04 -17.75 6.61
C ARG A 20 -8.23 -18.82 7.33
N SER A 21 -8.81 -20.00 7.56
CA SER A 21 -8.17 -21.04 8.38
C SER A 21 -7.29 -22.02 7.59
N VAL A 22 -7.65 -22.29 6.33
CA VAL A 22 -7.02 -23.34 5.50
C VAL A 22 -6.44 -22.78 4.19
N GLY A 23 -6.75 -21.52 3.84
CA GLY A 23 -6.28 -20.90 2.59
C GLY A 23 -6.89 -21.49 1.33
N LYS A 24 -7.98 -22.27 1.45
CA LYS A 24 -8.68 -22.91 0.33
C LYS A 24 -10.11 -22.38 0.26
N GLY A 25 -10.64 -22.19 -0.94
CA GLY A 25 -12.02 -21.72 -1.13
C GLY A 25 -12.19 -20.20 -1.02
N CYS A 26 -11.16 -19.43 -1.39
CA CYS A 26 -11.26 -17.99 -1.53
C CYS A 26 -11.86 -17.65 -2.91
N THR A 27 -13.05 -17.03 -2.97
CA THR A 27 -13.57 -16.46 -4.22
C THR A 27 -13.13 -15.01 -4.33
N THR A 28 -12.54 -14.62 -5.46
CA THR A 28 -12.13 -13.23 -5.72
C THR A 28 -13.25 -12.33 -6.22
N ASP A 29 -14.51 -12.80 -6.24
CA ASP A 29 -15.60 -12.05 -6.85
C ASP A 29 -16.87 -12.06 -6.00
N THR A 30 -17.18 -10.90 -5.43
CA THR A 30 -18.51 -10.29 -5.43
C THR A 30 -18.28 -8.87 -4.94
N ALA A 31 -18.30 -7.91 -5.86
CA ALA A 31 -18.75 -6.57 -5.54
C ALA A 31 -20.07 -6.71 -4.77
N HIS A 32 -20.03 -6.52 -3.45
CA HIS A 32 -21.22 -6.43 -2.62
C HIS A 32 -22.01 -5.21 -3.08
N THR A 33 -23.07 -5.46 -3.84
CA THR A 33 -24.14 -4.51 -4.10
C THR A 33 -24.79 -4.16 -2.76
N THR A 34 -24.77 -2.88 -2.39
CA THR A 34 -25.96 -2.03 -2.16
C THR A 34 -25.74 -1.05 -1.00
N TRP A 35 -25.40 0.18 -1.39
CA TRP A 35 -25.78 1.48 -0.82
C TRP A 35 -26.00 1.60 0.70
N LEU A 36 -25.09 2.31 1.38
CA LEU A 36 -25.36 3.51 2.20
C LEU A 36 -24.04 4.26 2.50
N LEU A 37 -23.85 5.39 1.78
CA LEU A 37 -23.23 6.65 2.25
C LEU A 37 -21.72 6.95 2.28
N VAL A 38 -20.76 6.13 1.82
CA VAL A 38 -19.36 6.63 1.67
C VAL A 38 -18.58 5.87 0.58
N PRO A 39 -17.95 6.54 -0.41
CA PRO A 39 -16.87 5.90 -1.16
C PRO A 39 -15.66 5.75 -0.23
N ILE A 40 -15.46 4.56 0.35
CA ILE A 40 -14.24 4.26 1.11
C ILE A 40 -13.07 4.22 0.11
N PRO A 41 -12.08 5.12 0.22
CA PRO A 41 -10.86 5.02 -0.57
C PRO A 41 -10.08 3.81 -0.05
N LYS A 42 -10.10 2.71 -0.80
CA LYS A 42 -9.11 1.64 -0.66
C LYS A 42 -7.73 2.27 -0.94
N ASP A 43 -6.87 2.33 0.07
CA ASP A 43 -5.55 2.96 0.04
C ASP A 43 -4.59 2.35 -0.99
N GLY A 44 -4.86 2.66 -2.24
CA GLY A 44 -3.98 2.48 -3.37
C GLY A 44 -4.46 3.49 -4.39
N PRO A 45 -3.72 4.59 -4.63
CA PRO A 45 -4.03 5.44 -5.76
C PRO A 45 -4.08 4.53 -6.99
N ALA A 46 -5.11 4.71 -7.81
CA ALA A 46 -5.00 4.38 -9.25
C ALA A 46 -3.63 4.91 -9.76
N PRO A 47 -3.11 4.46 -10.91
CA PRO A 47 -1.95 5.10 -11.51
C PRO A 47 -2.30 6.53 -11.95
N VAL A 48 -2.49 7.43 -10.99
CA VAL A 48 -2.46 8.87 -11.16
C VAL A 48 -1.01 9.16 -11.46
N GLU A 49 -0.78 9.50 -12.72
CA GLU A 49 0.48 10.08 -13.15
C GLU A 49 0.63 11.40 -12.39
N TYR A 50 1.48 11.40 -11.38
CA TYR A 50 1.78 12.63 -10.66
C TYR A 50 2.84 13.40 -11.42
N ASP A 51 2.55 14.64 -11.81
CA ASP A 51 3.58 15.52 -12.35
C ASP A 51 4.56 15.93 -11.24
N CYS A 52 5.73 15.31 -11.23
CA CYS A 52 6.79 15.55 -10.25
C CYS A 52 7.59 16.83 -10.48
N ASN A 53 7.32 17.59 -11.55
CA ASN A 53 7.89 18.91 -11.76
C ASN A 53 6.94 20.01 -11.25
N ALA A 54 5.63 19.78 -11.31
CA ALA A 54 4.62 20.70 -10.78
C ALA A 54 4.82 20.97 -9.27
N GLY A 55 5.19 22.22 -8.96
CA GLY A 55 5.43 22.67 -7.59
C GLY A 55 6.68 22.05 -6.94
N TYR A 56 7.65 21.55 -7.73
CA TYR A 56 8.85 20.92 -7.18
C TYR A 56 9.61 21.85 -6.22
N ALA A 57 9.71 23.15 -6.50
CA ALA A 57 10.41 24.09 -5.61
C ALA A 57 9.89 24.11 -4.16
N LYS A 58 8.61 23.79 -3.95
CA LYS A 58 7.98 23.68 -2.62
C LYS A 58 7.46 22.27 -2.33
N TRP A 59 8.04 21.24 -2.93
CA TRP A 59 7.54 19.87 -2.84
C TRP A 59 7.39 19.38 -1.39
N ARG A 60 8.28 19.81 -0.48
CA ARG A 60 8.28 19.38 0.94
C ARG A 60 6.99 19.71 1.65
N SER A 61 6.40 20.89 1.43
CA SER A 61 5.13 21.30 2.04
C SER A 61 3.96 21.22 1.08
N GLY A 62 4.20 21.38 -0.22
CA GLY A 62 3.16 21.47 -1.26
C GLY A 62 2.72 20.13 -1.85
N TRP A 63 3.51 19.06 -1.72
CA TRP A 63 3.09 17.74 -2.20
C TRP A 63 2.44 16.90 -1.12
N SER A 64 1.38 16.19 -1.51
CA SER A 64 0.77 15.14 -0.69
C SER A 64 1.75 13.99 -0.44
N LYS A 65 1.51 13.21 0.63
CA LYS A 65 2.33 12.03 0.98
C LYS A 65 2.39 11.04 -0.19
N SER A 66 1.27 10.83 -0.87
CA SER A 66 1.17 9.94 -2.04
C SER A 66 1.97 10.44 -3.24
N LYS A 67 1.92 11.74 -3.56
CA LYS A 67 2.71 12.34 -4.65
C LYS A 67 4.21 12.23 -4.38
N LYS A 68 4.64 12.54 -3.15
CA LYS A 68 6.06 12.39 -2.72
C LYS A 68 6.54 10.95 -2.88
N ASN A 69 5.78 9.99 -2.36
CA ASN A 69 6.13 8.58 -2.46
C ASN A 69 6.19 8.11 -3.92
N TRP A 70 5.21 8.47 -4.74
CA TRP A 70 5.20 8.07 -6.15
C TRP A 70 6.36 8.69 -6.94
N CYS A 71 6.59 10.00 -6.79
CA CYS A 71 7.67 10.72 -7.46
C CYS A 71 9.05 10.24 -7.00
N CYS A 72 9.22 9.93 -5.72
CA CYS A 72 10.45 9.35 -5.20
C CYS A 72 10.65 7.91 -5.69
N PHE A 73 9.58 7.11 -5.75
CA PHE A 73 9.68 5.71 -6.17
C PHE A 73 10.03 5.57 -7.65
N ARG A 74 9.31 6.28 -8.53
CA ARG A 74 9.50 6.19 -9.99
C ARG A 74 10.62 7.07 -10.53
N LEU A 75 10.72 8.31 -10.04
CA LEU A 75 11.58 9.35 -10.65
C LEU A 75 12.71 9.80 -9.71
N GLY A 76 12.80 9.27 -8.49
CA GLY A 76 13.81 9.69 -7.51
C GLY A 76 13.67 11.15 -7.04
N LYS A 77 12.53 11.80 -7.28
CA LYS A 77 12.31 13.22 -6.96
C LYS A 77 11.44 13.39 -5.71
N GLY A 78 11.85 14.28 -4.81
CA GLY A 78 11.05 14.66 -3.65
C GLY A 78 10.90 13.54 -2.60
N CYS A 79 11.97 12.78 -2.35
CA CYS A 79 11.99 11.74 -1.34
C CYS A 79 11.89 12.33 0.08
N PRO A 80 10.91 11.88 0.90
CA PRO A 80 10.65 12.48 2.21
C PRO A 80 11.77 12.23 3.23
N TYR A 81 12.52 11.13 3.08
CA TYR A 81 13.65 10.79 3.93
C TYR A 81 14.91 10.60 3.09
N ASP A 82 16.03 11.03 3.64
CA ASP A 82 17.36 10.77 3.11
C ASP A 82 17.96 9.56 3.84
N CYS A 83 18.20 8.49 3.10
CA CYS A 83 18.69 7.22 3.60
C CYS A 83 20.21 7.18 3.80
N ASN A 84 20.94 8.23 3.43
CA ASN A 84 22.36 8.34 3.72
C ASN A 84 22.64 9.38 4.83
N ALA A 85 21.67 10.25 5.11
CA ALA A 85 21.78 11.22 6.19
C ALA A 85 21.84 10.52 7.55
N GLY A 86 22.98 10.63 8.24
CA GLY A 86 23.09 10.23 9.63
C GLY A 86 23.12 8.72 9.87
N LEU A 87 23.81 7.98 8.99
CA LEU A 87 24.01 6.54 9.12
C LEU A 87 24.76 6.16 10.41
N GLU A 88 25.62 7.03 10.94
CA GLU A 88 26.35 6.76 12.19
C GLU A 88 25.43 6.64 13.42
N TRP A 89 24.21 7.17 13.34
CA TRP A 89 23.20 7.07 14.39
C TRP A 89 21.95 6.33 13.90
N LEU A 90 22.13 5.33 13.04
CA LEU A 90 21.05 4.49 12.49
C LEU A 90 20.08 3.99 13.57
N ASN A 91 20.60 3.66 14.76
CA ASN A 91 19.79 3.20 15.89
C ASN A 91 18.81 4.25 16.42
N MET A 92 19.10 5.53 16.23
CA MET A 92 18.25 6.66 16.60
C MET A 92 17.34 7.13 15.46
N TRP A 93 17.38 6.50 14.29
CA TRP A 93 16.39 6.76 13.24
C TRP A 93 14.99 6.36 13.73
N GLY A 94 14.05 7.29 13.58
CA GLY A 94 12.63 7.00 13.82
C GLY A 94 12.12 5.89 12.90
N ALA A 95 11.13 5.15 13.37
CA ALA A 95 10.58 3.96 12.70
C ALA A 95 10.18 4.23 11.23
N GLU A 96 9.57 5.39 10.94
CA GLU A 96 9.18 5.73 9.57
C GLU A 96 10.38 5.85 8.62
N LYS A 97 11.49 6.46 9.08
CA LYS A 97 12.71 6.60 8.28
C LYS A 97 13.34 5.23 8.01
N LYS A 98 13.43 4.37 9.03
CA LYS A 98 13.93 2.99 8.90
C LYS A 98 13.10 2.17 7.92
N SER A 99 11.78 2.14 8.10
CA SER A 99 10.89 1.38 7.20
C SER A 99 10.96 1.89 5.76
N PHE A 100 11.00 3.22 5.56
CA PHE A 100 11.11 3.80 4.23
C PHE A 100 12.44 3.44 3.55
N CYS A 101 13.56 3.66 4.24
CA CYS A 101 14.90 3.42 3.70
C CYS A 101 15.21 1.94 3.52
N CYS A 102 14.69 1.08 4.40
CA CYS A 102 14.78 -0.36 4.24
C CYS A 102 14.02 -0.80 2.97
N ALA A 103 12.78 -0.33 2.77
CA ALA A 103 11.99 -0.70 1.60
C ALA A 103 12.55 -0.15 0.28
N LYS A 104 13.21 1.02 0.29
CA LYS A 104 13.69 1.68 -0.94
C LYS A 104 15.13 1.38 -1.31
N GLU A 105 16.04 1.45 -0.34
CA GLU A 105 17.49 1.38 -0.56
C GLU A 105 18.15 0.22 0.19
N GLN A 106 17.38 -0.56 0.96
CA GLN A 106 17.89 -1.61 1.85
C GLN A 106 18.91 -1.07 2.87
N VAL A 107 18.73 0.19 3.27
CA VAL A 107 19.57 0.87 4.24
C VAL A 107 18.78 1.09 5.53
N GLY A 108 19.38 0.78 6.68
CA GLY A 108 18.75 1.04 7.96
C GLY A 108 17.64 0.08 8.36
N CYS A 109 17.56 -1.07 7.68
CA CYS A 109 17.05 -2.30 8.27
C CYS A 109 18.01 -2.72 9.42
#